data_AF-A0A8J1JL46-F1
#
_entry.id   AF-A0A8J1JL46-F1
#
_cell.length_a   1.000
_cell.length_b   1.000
_cell.length_c   1.000
_cell.angle_alpha   90.00
_cell.angle_beta   90.00
_cell.angle_gamma   90.00
#
_symmetry.space_group_name_H-M   'P 1'
#
loop_
_entity.id
_entity.type
_entity.pdbx_description
1 polymer ?
#
loop_
_entity_poly.entity_id
_entity_poly.type
_entity_poly.pdbx_seq_one_letter_code
_entity_poly.pdbx_strand_id
1 'polypeptide(L)'
;HDDILSPSGHKDNIQIASKGNWRFSFRNRVQDEATVQPKRKKLEDKQITTYRYPWDKASLKSLQIDLKAFEKLDAYAAKVNANQTVDLLVKELIRNTHSDLEKTRAIWIWICHHIEYDTEGLKDLSQVSCDPNDVLRTRKGVCAGYSSLFESMCSIAGVKCKSMSGYSKGGRYKTGQTFSGDSTHEWNMVYLEGSWHLLDSTWGAGTTSHNEPFTFKYNEFYFLTHPALFIEDHFPEENKHQLLEPCVSLKQFEKLNRKCYFYKMGLLSSWPDTVTVETVKGKVTFTLEGRHHLLFLFHLNKTETPGLMQLTEHGMKLDVYPQKTGEQILQIFAKREDSEGVYDWILDYKVICKSVDTNMKIPKCLMNPVGPSWLSEKAGLFQPSHQDPVIYTEDGCCTVSFALKGKLSIFATLDSSEIQMTSDMKHRHIFQTQRENDVEFKVRLPTSGTYVLCVNVKDPNGDTYTSQCKYVIFCTNHTVHWPQFPLVYGTWAKHYELLGPLDGILPENSNISFKLRVPDVTEVSVRGGKSSFPLSLTPQGYWEGMCSTGGNQELNVTVSFKDNPNVYNYIMQYEVGKKKQIK
;
A
#
# COMPACT_ATOMS: atom_id res chain seq x y z
N HIS A 1 -30.01 -63.39 0.68
CA HIS A 1 -29.92 -62.69 -0.62
C HIS A 1 -28.49 -62.21 -0.79
N ASP A 2 -27.53 -63.14 -0.69
CA ASP A 2 -27.18 -64.18 -1.69
C ASP A 2 -26.41 -63.49 -2.83
N ASP A 3 -25.24 -63.92 -3.29
CA ASP A 3 -24.32 -64.97 -2.87
C ASP A 3 -23.06 -64.76 -3.74
N ILE A 4 -21.89 -64.98 -3.13
CA ILE A 4 -20.80 -65.85 -3.58
C ILE A 4 -20.41 -65.83 -5.09
N LEU A 5 -19.13 -65.55 -5.38
CA LEU A 5 -18.14 -66.48 -6.00
C LEU A 5 -17.02 -65.71 -6.73
N SER A 6 -15.83 -65.70 -6.11
CA SER A 6 -14.56 -65.95 -6.80
C SER A 6 -14.59 -67.37 -7.41
N PRO A 7 -13.85 -67.71 -8.50
CA PRO A 7 -12.42 -67.96 -8.34
C PRO A 7 -11.52 -67.82 -9.61
N SER A 8 -10.21 -67.76 -9.34
CA SER A 8 -9.11 -68.47 -10.01
C SER A 8 -8.90 -68.41 -11.53
N GLY A 9 -7.63 -68.19 -11.92
CA GLY A 9 -6.99 -69.12 -12.86
C GLY A 9 -6.16 -68.49 -13.98
N HIS A 10 -4.85 -68.73 -13.90
CA HIS A 10 -3.87 -68.89 -14.99
C HIS A 10 -3.72 -67.79 -16.06
N LYS A 11 -2.58 -67.09 -16.06
CA LYS A 11 -1.35 -67.43 -16.82
C LYS A 11 -1.66 -67.80 -18.27
N ASP A 12 -1.37 -66.88 -19.18
CA ASP A 12 -0.62 -67.20 -20.39
C ASP A 12 0.15 -65.99 -20.93
N ASN A 13 1.41 -66.27 -21.27
CA ASN A 13 2.36 -65.40 -21.94
C ASN A 13 1.98 -65.26 -23.42
N ILE A 14 1.90 -64.04 -23.94
CA ILE A 14 2.20 -63.76 -25.35
C ILE A 14 3.05 -62.49 -25.42
N GLN A 15 4.31 -62.66 -25.82
CA GLN A 15 5.19 -61.62 -26.35
C GLN A 15 4.68 -61.17 -27.73
N ILE A 16 4.53 -59.87 -27.98
CA ILE A 16 4.90 -59.25 -29.26
C ILE A 16 5.45 -57.83 -29.00
N ALA A 17 6.56 -57.53 -29.64
CA ALA A 17 7.38 -56.33 -29.55
C ALA A 17 6.72 -55.06 -30.13
N SER A 18 7.09 -53.88 -29.60
CA SER A 18 8.01 -52.93 -30.27
C SER A 18 7.72 -51.45 -29.92
N LYS A 19 8.82 -50.67 -29.87
CA LYS A 19 8.94 -49.19 -29.95
C LYS A 19 8.42 -48.43 -28.73
N GLY A 20 9.16 -47.58 -28.02
CA GLY A 20 10.42 -46.89 -28.28
C GLY A 20 10.29 -45.53 -27.59
N ASN A 21 10.63 -45.47 -26.30
CA ASN A 21 10.51 -44.25 -25.48
C ASN A 21 11.90 -43.63 -25.28
N TRP A 22 12.13 -42.47 -25.87
CA TRP A 22 13.33 -41.67 -25.64
C TRP A 22 13.18 -40.87 -24.34
N ARG A 23 13.91 -41.27 -23.30
CA ARG A 23 14.20 -40.47 -22.10
C ARG A 23 15.67 -40.09 -22.17
N PHE A 24 15.98 -38.80 -22.23
CA PHE A 24 17.36 -38.33 -22.08
C PHE A 24 17.62 -37.94 -20.62
N SER A 25 18.53 -38.68 -19.98
CA SER A 25 19.21 -38.29 -18.74
C SER A 25 20.71 -38.25 -19.03
N PHE A 26 21.43 -37.24 -18.55
CA PHE A 26 22.89 -37.20 -18.63
C PHE A 26 23.54 -36.96 -17.26
N ARG A 27 24.33 -37.96 -16.85
CA ARG A 27 25.48 -37.98 -15.90
C ARG A 27 26.60 -38.68 -16.71
N ASN A 28 27.91 -38.46 -16.63
CA ASN A 28 28.87 -37.96 -15.62
C ASN A 28 30.27 -37.82 -16.28
N ARG A 29 31.25 -37.26 -15.52
CA ARG A 29 32.76 -37.30 -15.62
C ARG A 29 33.42 -36.02 -16.19
N VAL A 30 34.22 -35.17 -15.49
CA VAL A 30 35.28 -35.19 -14.43
C VAL A 30 36.71 -35.14 -15.00
N GLN A 31 37.48 -34.11 -14.59
CA GLN A 31 38.91 -34.02 -14.16
C GLN A 31 39.46 -32.60 -14.42
N ASP A 32 39.76 -31.79 -13.40
CA ASP A 32 41.00 -31.65 -12.59
C ASP A 32 42.06 -30.74 -13.25
N GLU A 33 42.35 -29.57 -12.63
CA GLU A 33 43.70 -28.97 -12.69
C GLU A 33 43.99 -27.97 -11.55
N ALA A 34 45.01 -28.35 -10.77
CA ALA A 34 46.06 -27.64 -10.02
C ALA A 34 45.87 -26.28 -9.32
N THR A 35 46.31 -26.28 -8.07
CA THR A 35 46.39 -25.21 -7.06
C THR A 35 47.73 -24.47 -7.12
N VAL A 36 47.73 -23.13 -7.04
CA VAL A 36 48.91 -22.33 -6.64
C VAL A 36 48.47 -21.13 -5.80
N GLN A 37 48.98 -21.00 -4.57
CA GLN A 37 48.86 -19.80 -3.72
C GLN A 37 50.11 -18.92 -3.83
N PRO A 38 49.96 -17.59 -3.63
CA PRO A 38 50.96 -16.91 -2.80
C PRO A 38 50.40 -15.95 -1.72
N LYS A 39 51.22 -15.91 -0.67
CA LYS A 39 51.22 -15.21 0.63
C LYS A 39 50.62 -13.79 0.76
N ARG A 40 49.98 -13.60 1.92
CA ARG A 40 49.40 -12.38 2.53
C ARG A 40 50.36 -11.18 2.64
N LYS A 41 49.84 -9.98 2.34
CA LYS A 41 50.25 -8.68 2.92
C LYS A 41 48.99 -7.92 3.39
N LYS A 42 49.14 -7.20 4.50
CA LYS A 42 48.10 -6.64 5.40
C LYS A 42 47.09 -5.71 4.72
N LEU A 43 45.81 -5.87 5.11
CA LEU A 43 44.63 -5.07 4.74
C LEU A 43 44.67 -3.67 5.38
N GLU A 44 44.31 -2.66 4.59
CA GLU A 44 43.67 -1.42 5.06
C GLU A 44 42.22 -1.42 4.51
N ASP A 45 41.28 -1.02 5.36
CA ASP A 45 39.83 -1.13 5.16
C ASP A 45 39.34 -0.37 3.93
N LYS A 46 39.00 -1.11 2.87
CA LYS A 46 37.99 -0.74 1.90
C LYS A 46 36.85 -1.75 2.02
N GLN A 47 35.64 -1.25 2.26
CA GLN A 47 34.40 -2.01 2.04
C GLN A 47 34.36 -2.36 0.54
N ILE A 48 34.94 -3.49 0.18
CA ILE A 48 34.89 -4.06 -1.16
C ILE A 48 33.50 -4.69 -1.30
N THR A 49 32.66 -4.08 -2.12
CA THR A 49 31.38 -4.63 -2.57
C THR A 49 31.66 -5.93 -3.33
N THR A 50 31.49 -7.07 -2.67
CA THR A 50 31.70 -8.41 -3.24
C THR A 50 30.50 -8.85 -4.09
N TYR A 51 30.11 -8.06 -5.10
CA TYR A 51 29.12 -8.46 -6.09
C TYR A 51 29.71 -8.35 -7.50
N ARG A 52 29.45 -9.34 -8.36
CA ARG A 52 29.76 -9.29 -9.80
C ARG A 52 29.06 -8.13 -10.52
N TYR A 53 27.94 -7.65 -9.96
CA TYR A 53 27.24 -6.41 -10.31
C TYR A 53 26.94 -5.63 -9.02
N PRO A 54 27.74 -4.62 -8.63
CA PRO A 54 27.44 -3.79 -7.48
C PRO A 54 26.17 -2.97 -7.73
N TRP A 55 25.20 -3.07 -6.82
CA TRP A 55 23.93 -2.36 -6.92
C TRP A 55 23.83 -1.29 -5.84
N ASP A 56 23.96 -0.03 -6.25
CA ASP A 56 23.77 1.15 -5.40
C ASP A 56 22.29 1.53 -5.22
N LYS A 57 21.37 0.70 -5.75
CA LYS A 57 19.92 0.94 -5.81
C LYS A 57 19.54 2.18 -6.61
N ALA A 58 20.42 2.77 -7.41
CA ALA A 58 20.12 3.95 -8.22
C ALA A 58 19.44 3.59 -9.54
N SER A 59 19.78 2.43 -10.12
CA SER A 59 19.21 1.94 -11.38
C SER A 59 18.52 0.59 -11.20
N LEU A 60 17.42 0.34 -11.91
CA LEU A 60 16.80 -0.99 -11.95
C LEU A 60 17.48 -1.93 -12.94
N LYS A 61 18.49 -1.43 -13.67
CA LYS A 61 19.15 -2.10 -14.79
C LYS A 61 20.55 -2.53 -14.39
N SER A 62 20.98 -3.66 -14.94
CA SER A 62 22.36 -4.17 -14.82
C SER A 62 23.36 -3.42 -15.71
N LEU A 63 22.84 -2.66 -16.68
CA LEU A 63 23.60 -1.78 -17.56
C LEU A 63 23.05 -0.35 -17.43
N GLN A 64 23.94 0.65 -17.41
CA GLN A 64 23.51 2.05 -17.43
C GLN A 64 22.98 2.37 -18.83
N ILE A 65 21.67 2.63 -18.93
CA ILE A 65 20.98 2.90 -20.18
C ILE A 65 20.15 4.16 -20.05
N ASP A 66 20.17 5.00 -21.09
CA ASP A 66 19.21 6.09 -21.24
C ASP A 66 18.03 5.59 -22.08
N LEU A 67 16.91 5.33 -21.43
CA LEU A 67 15.70 4.85 -22.11
C LEU A 67 15.17 5.87 -23.13
N LYS A 68 15.41 7.17 -22.95
CA LYS A 68 14.97 8.20 -23.90
C LYS A 68 15.72 8.11 -25.23
N ALA A 69 16.97 7.64 -25.21
CA ALA A 69 17.75 7.44 -26.42
C ALA A 69 17.13 6.38 -27.35
N PHE A 70 16.34 5.45 -26.79
CA PHE A 70 15.69 4.40 -27.57
C PHE A 70 14.33 4.78 -28.16
N GLU A 71 13.74 5.93 -27.84
CA GLU A 71 12.35 6.28 -28.26
C GLU A 71 12.11 6.12 -29.77
N LYS A 72 13.05 6.58 -30.61
CA LYS A 72 12.94 6.45 -32.07
C LYS A 72 13.08 5.00 -32.53
N LEU A 73 13.99 4.26 -31.92
CA LEU A 73 14.24 2.86 -32.24
C LEU A 73 13.04 2.00 -31.83
N ASP A 74 12.51 2.22 -30.63
CA ASP A 74 11.35 1.54 -30.09
C ASP A 74 10.12 1.78 -30.98
N ALA A 75 9.87 3.04 -31.36
CA ALA A 75 8.77 3.40 -32.25
C ALA A 75 8.91 2.80 -33.66
N TYR A 76 10.14 2.63 -34.16
CA TYR A 76 10.40 1.93 -35.41
C TYR A 76 10.15 0.43 -35.27
N ALA A 77 10.80 -0.21 -34.29
CA ALA A 77 10.70 -1.64 -34.03
C ALA A 77 9.24 -2.07 -33.80
N ALA A 78 8.48 -1.33 -33.00
CA ALA A 78 7.05 -1.61 -32.75
C ALA A 78 6.15 -1.54 -34.00
N LYS A 79 6.62 -0.96 -35.13
CA LYS A 79 5.87 -0.85 -36.38
C LYS A 79 6.32 -1.82 -37.48
N VAL A 80 7.41 -2.55 -37.27
CA VAL A 80 7.92 -3.47 -38.29
C VAL A 80 6.97 -4.67 -38.42
N ASN A 81 6.35 -4.83 -39.59
CA ASN A 81 5.51 -5.99 -39.88
C ASN A 81 6.37 -7.24 -40.09
N ALA A 82 5.91 -8.41 -39.67
CA ALA A 82 6.65 -9.66 -39.92
C ALA A 82 5.84 -10.70 -40.69
N ASN A 83 5.53 -10.35 -41.93
CA ASN A 83 4.96 -11.27 -42.91
C ASN A 83 6.08 -12.04 -43.65
N GLN A 84 7.19 -12.31 -42.96
CA GLN A 84 8.43 -12.87 -43.51
C GLN A 84 9.08 -13.86 -42.52
N THR A 85 10.20 -14.47 -42.90
CA THR A 85 10.99 -15.36 -42.03
C THR A 85 11.69 -14.58 -40.90
N VAL A 86 12.14 -15.29 -39.86
CA VAL A 86 12.88 -14.69 -38.73
C VAL A 86 14.10 -13.91 -39.24
N ASP A 87 14.86 -14.47 -40.19
CA ASP A 87 16.04 -13.80 -40.78
C ASP A 87 15.74 -12.44 -41.41
N LEU A 88 14.67 -12.34 -42.18
CA LEU A 88 14.32 -11.09 -42.87
C LEU A 88 13.80 -10.05 -41.88
N LEU A 89 13.01 -10.47 -40.89
CA LEU A 89 12.57 -9.60 -39.82
C LEU A 89 13.77 -9.01 -39.06
N VAL A 90 14.73 -9.85 -38.66
CA VAL A 90 15.92 -9.38 -37.95
C VAL A 90 16.69 -8.38 -38.79
N LYS A 91 16.92 -8.65 -40.08
CA LYS A 91 17.62 -7.73 -40.99
C LYS A 91 16.93 -6.35 -41.08
N GLU A 92 15.60 -6.31 -41.10
CA GLU A 92 14.87 -5.05 -41.09
C GLU A 92 14.99 -4.35 -39.72
N LEU A 93 14.78 -5.05 -38.61
CA LEU A 93 14.86 -4.48 -37.26
C LEU A 93 16.22 -3.84 -36.96
N ILE A 94 17.32 -4.48 -37.39
CA ILE A 94 18.67 -4.02 -37.06
C ILE A 94 19.21 -2.96 -38.03
N ARG A 95 18.46 -2.58 -39.07
CA ARG A 95 18.93 -1.68 -40.15
C ARG A 95 19.43 -0.33 -39.64
N ASN A 96 18.78 0.20 -38.60
CA ASN A 96 19.10 1.50 -37.98
C ASN A 96 19.74 1.33 -36.59
N THR A 97 20.41 0.20 -36.35
CA THR A 97 21.11 -0.06 -35.08
C THR A 97 22.62 0.01 -35.29
N HIS A 98 23.32 0.49 -34.27
CA HIS A 98 24.76 0.78 -34.28
C HIS A 98 25.52 0.03 -33.18
N SER A 99 24.82 -0.59 -32.25
CA SER A 99 25.39 -1.37 -31.14
C SER A 99 24.62 -2.66 -30.90
N ASP A 100 25.25 -3.63 -30.22
CA ASP A 100 24.56 -4.86 -29.82
C ASP A 100 23.41 -4.57 -28.85
N LEU A 101 23.55 -3.55 -27.99
CA LEU A 101 22.48 -3.08 -27.11
C LEU A 101 21.24 -2.60 -27.90
N GLU A 102 21.44 -1.80 -28.96
CA GLU A 102 20.35 -1.34 -29.83
C GLU A 102 19.71 -2.51 -30.61
N LYS A 103 20.51 -3.46 -31.11
CA LYS A 103 19.98 -4.68 -31.74
C LYS A 103 19.10 -5.46 -30.75
N THR A 104 19.60 -5.70 -29.54
CA THR A 104 18.85 -6.37 -28.46
C THR A 104 17.57 -5.61 -28.14
N ARG A 105 17.62 -4.28 -28.04
CA ARG A 105 16.44 -3.43 -27.77
C ARG A 105 15.39 -3.55 -28.88
N ALA A 106 15.79 -3.44 -30.14
CA ALA A 106 14.87 -3.53 -31.28
C ALA A 106 14.16 -4.89 -31.33
N ILE A 107 14.91 -5.98 -31.16
CA ILE A 107 14.38 -7.35 -31.10
C ILE A 107 13.41 -7.51 -29.93
N TRP A 108 13.83 -7.08 -28.73
CA TRP A 108 13.01 -7.14 -27.51
C TRP A 108 11.68 -6.41 -27.67
N ILE A 109 11.72 -5.15 -28.12
CA ILE A 109 10.53 -4.32 -28.30
C ILE A 109 9.59 -4.94 -29.30
N TRP A 110 10.13 -5.43 -30.42
CA TRP A 110 9.33 -6.06 -31.44
C TRP A 110 8.56 -7.28 -30.88
N ILE A 111 9.25 -8.17 -30.16
CA ILE A 111 8.61 -9.35 -29.55
C ILE A 111 7.52 -8.92 -28.56
N CYS A 112 7.82 -7.97 -27.67
CA CYS A 112 6.91 -7.52 -26.62
C CYS A 112 5.60 -6.90 -27.14
N HIS A 113 5.58 -6.41 -28.39
CA HIS A 113 4.40 -5.77 -29.00
C HIS A 113 3.67 -6.66 -30.01
N HIS A 114 4.24 -7.81 -30.39
CA HIS A 114 3.71 -8.59 -31.51
C HIS A 114 3.53 -10.08 -31.24
N ILE A 115 4.05 -10.61 -30.15
CA ILE A 115 3.81 -11.99 -29.74
C ILE A 115 2.83 -11.94 -28.57
N GLU A 116 1.72 -12.68 -28.69
CA GLU A 116 0.74 -12.88 -27.64
C GLU A 116 1.08 -14.12 -26.83
N TYR A 117 0.78 -14.10 -25.53
CA TYR A 117 0.95 -15.28 -24.70
C TYR A 117 -0.15 -16.30 -24.98
N ASP A 118 0.24 -17.53 -25.32
CA ASP A 118 -0.70 -18.61 -25.68
C ASP A 118 -1.33 -19.24 -24.42
N THR A 119 -2.38 -18.60 -23.90
CA THR A 119 -3.12 -19.06 -22.73
C THR A 119 -3.89 -20.36 -22.97
N GLU A 120 -4.24 -20.67 -24.22
CA GLU A 120 -4.94 -21.90 -24.58
C GLU A 120 -3.95 -23.07 -24.68
N GLY A 121 -2.84 -22.87 -25.38
CA GLY A 121 -1.72 -23.80 -25.44
C GLY A 121 -1.10 -24.11 -24.07
N LEU A 122 -1.16 -23.17 -23.13
CA LEU A 122 -0.75 -23.42 -21.75
C LEU A 122 -1.59 -24.52 -21.03
N LYS A 123 -2.79 -24.84 -21.52
CA LYS A 123 -3.62 -25.93 -20.98
C LYS A 123 -3.15 -27.31 -21.47
N ASP A 124 -2.55 -27.37 -22.66
CA ASP A 124 -1.95 -28.57 -23.25
C ASP A 124 -0.66 -28.21 -23.99
N LEU A 125 0.46 -28.25 -23.26
CA LEU A 125 1.78 -27.89 -23.77
C LEU A 125 2.25 -28.79 -24.92
N SER A 126 1.65 -29.97 -25.12
CA SER A 126 2.03 -30.87 -26.22
C SER A 126 1.70 -30.30 -27.60
N GLN A 127 0.77 -29.34 -27.66
CA GLN A 127 0.32 -28.69 -28.88
C GLN A 127 1.05 -27.37 -29.16
N VAL A 128 1.94 -26.93 -28.28
CA VAL A 128 2.64 -25.64 -28.40
C VAL A 128 3.99 -25.83 -29.08
N SER A 129 4.12 -25.29 -30.30
CA SER A 129 5.43 -25.19 -30.96
C SER A 129 6.26 -24.07 -30.33
N CYS A 130 7.51 -24.39 -30.00
CA CYS A 130 8.51 -23.42 -29.56
C CYS A 130 9.54 -23.11 -30.67
N ASP A 131 9.28 -23.55 -31.91
CA ASP A 131 10.10 -23.18 -33.05
C ASP A 131 9.95 -21.68 -33.36
N PRO A 132 11.05 -20.92 -33.50
CA PRO A 132 11.01 -19.48 -33.77
C PRO A 132 10.16 -19.09 -34.98
N ASN A 133 10.17 -19.88 -36.07
CA ASN A 133 9.38 -19.57 -37.26
C ASN A 133 7.90 -19.83 -37.02
N ASP A 134 7.54 -20.84 -36.23
CA ASP A 134 6.15 -21.08 -35.84
C ASP A 134 5.62 -19.95 -34.95
N VAL A 135 6.37 -19.55 -33.91
CA VAL A 135 5.98 -18.44 -33.02
C VAL A 135 5.82 -17.14 -33.82
N LEU A 136 6.74 -16.86 -34.75
CA LEU A 136 6.66 -15.72 -35.65
C LEU A 136 5.43 -15.78 -36.56
N ARG A 137 5.10 -16.96 -37.08
CA ARG A 137 3.97 -17.16 -37.99
C ARG A 137 2.63 -17.06 -37.27
N THR A 138 2.49 -17.66 -36.08
CA THR A 138 1.25 -17.68 -35.31
C THR A 138 1.03 -16.41 -34.48
N ARG A 139 2.12 -15.66 -34.21
CA ARG A 139 2.14 -14.54 -33.26
C ARG A 139 1.78 -14.95 -31.85
N LYS A 140 1.98 -16.22 -31.51
CA LYS A 140 1.61 -16.81 -30.23
C LYS A 140 2.69 -17.74 -29.73
N GLY A 141 2.95 -17.69 -28.43
CA GLY A 141 3.88 -18.62 -27.78
C GLY A 141 3.70 -18.65 -26.27
N VAL A 142 4.28 -19.67 -25.62
CA VAL A 142 4.52 -19.70 -24.17
C VAL A 142 5.94 -19.22 -23.89
N CYS A 143 6.35 -19.16 -22.62
CA CYS A 143 7.68 -18.67 -22.21
C CYS A 143 8.86 -19.27 -23.01
N ALA A 144 8.84 -20.58 -23.29
CA ALA A 144 9.83 -21.26 -24.13
C ALA A 144 9.82 -20.76 -25.59
N GLY A 145 8.64 -20.44 -26.15
CA GLY A 145 8.53 -19.87 -27.50
C GLY A 145 9.05 -18.43 -27.58
N TYR A 146 8.77 -17.61 -26.57
CA TYR A 146 9.31 -16.24 -26.46
C TYR A 146 10.83 -16.23 -26.36
N SER A 147 11.37 -17.06 -25.47
CA SER A 147 12.81 -17.15 -25.23
C SER A 147 13.58 -17.74 -26.43
N SER A 148 13.05 -18.79 -27.04
CA SER A 148 13.56 -19.40 -28.28
C SER A 148 13.58 -18.40 -29.45
N LEU A 149 12.48 -17.67 -29.67
CA LEU A 149 12.42 -16.64 -30.71
C LEU A 149 13.44 -15.53 -30.46
N PHE A 150 13.54 -15.05 -29.22
CA PHE A 150 14.50 -14.01 -28.86
C PHE A 150 15.96 -14.46 -29.06
N GLU A 151 16.31 -15.68 -28.64
CA GLU A 151 17.64 -16.26 -28.84
C GLU A 151 17.97 -16.42 -30.33
N SER A 152 17.03 -16.94 -31.14
CA SER A 152 17.19 -17.08 -32.58
C SER A 152 17.42 -15.73 -33.27
N MET A 153 16.61 -14.72 -32.93
CA MET A 153 16.76 -13.36 -33.47
C MET A 153 18.09 -12.73 -33.08
N CYS A 154 18.54 -12.92 -31.83
CA CYS A 154 19.84 -12.44 -31.37
C CYS A 154 21.00 -13.13 -32.12
N SER A 155 20.91 -14.46 -32.32
CA SER A 155 21.92 -15.21 -33.07
C SER A 155 22.08 -14.69 -34.50
N ILE A 156 20.97 -14.39 -35.19
CA ILE A 156 20.99 -13.81 -36.55
C ILE A 156 21.58 -12.39 -36.54
N ALA A 157 21.31 -11.61 -35.49
CA ALA A 157 21.86 -10.27 -35.32
C ALA A 157 23.35 -10.25 -34.88
N GLY A 158 23.95 -11.42 -34.64
CA GLY A 158 25.32 -11.57 -34.15
C GLY A 158 25.48 -11.25 -32.66
N VAL A 159 24.39 -11.21 -31.89
CA VAL A 159 24.39 -10.95 -30.45
C VAL A 159 24.38 -12.28 -29.70
N LYS A 160 25.33 -12.47 -28.78
CA LYS A 160 25.38 -13.68 -27.95
C LYS A 160 24.22 -13.68 -26.96
N CYS A 161 23.36 -14.67 -27.06
CA CYS A 161 22.19 -14.88 -26.21
C CYS A 161 22.14 -16.35 -25.77
N LYS A 162 21.52 -16.61 -24.62
CA LYS A 162 21.27 -17.97 -24.12
C LYS A 162 19.90 -18.04 -23.44
N SER A 163 19.07 -19.01 -23.82
CA SER A 163 17.83 -19.33 -23.09
C SER A 163 18.11 -20.16 -21.84
N MET A 164 17.30 -19.97 -20.81
CA MET A 164 17.48 -20.60 -19.51
C MET A 164 16.16 -20.90 -18.83
N SER A 165 16.08 -22.08 -18.23
CA SER A 165 14.93 -22.53 -17.47
C SER A 165 15.15 -22.34 -15.96
N GLY A 166 14.03 -22.21 -15.23
CA GLY A 166 14.05 -22.18 -13.78
C GLY A 166 12.65 -22.06 -13.17
N TYR A 167 12.62 -21.78 -11.88
CA TYR A 167 11.39 -21.47 -11.15
C TYR A 167 11.04 -19.99 -11.27
N SER A 168 9.75 -19.68 -11.35
CA SER A 168 9.28 -18.30 -11.28
C SER A 168 8.10 -18.10 -10.33
N LYS A 169 7.97 -16.88 -9.80
CA LYS A 169 6.83 -16.45 -8.98
C LYS A 169 5.75 -15.73 -9.80
N GLY A 170 5.44 -16.29 -10.96
CA GLY A 170 4.45 -15.78 -11.90
C GLY A 170 3.00 -16.11 -11.54
N GLY A 171 2.13 -16.09 -12.54
CA GLY A 171 0.68 -16.22 -12.35
C GLY A 171 0.23 -17.46 -11.56
N ARG A 172 0.93 -18.61 -11.66
CA ARG A 172 0.59 -19.87 -10.98
C ARG A 172 1.14 -19.99 -9.55
N TYR A 173 2.04 -19.09 -9.15
CA TYR A 173 2.66 -19.13 -7.83
C TYR A 173 1.65 -18.76 -6.75
N LYS A 174 1.64 -19.53 -5.66
CA LYS A 174 0.89 -19.20 -4.44
C LYS A 174 1.83 -18.62 -3.41
N THR A 175 1.43 -17.55 -2.75
CA THR A 175 2.21 -16.87 -1.69
C THR A 175 2.70 -17.87 -0.63
N GLY A 176 4.02 -17.92 -0.42
CA GLY A 176 4.65 -18.83 0.54
C GLY A 176 4.79 -20.28 0.07
N GLN A 177 4.52 -20.57 -1.21
CA GLN A 177 4.78 -21.86 -1.83
C GLN A 177 6.28 -22.16 -1.90
N THR A 178 6.64 -23.41 -1.65
CA THR A 178 7.97 -23.98 -1.88
C THR A 178 8.06 -24.61 -3.27
N PHE A 179 9.28 -24.68 -3.82
CA PHE A 179 9.52 -25.19 -5.17
C PHE A 179 10.16 -26.59 -5.13
N SER A 180 9.69 -27.45 -6.01
CA SER A 180 10.21 -28.80 -6.22
C SER A 180 9.81 -29.31 -7.61
N GLY A 181 10.62 -30.18 -8.20
CA GLY A 181 10.32 -30.77 -9.52
C GLY A 181 10.84 -29.91 -10.67
N ASP A 182 10.16 -30.00 -11.82
CA ASP A 182 10.63 -29.39 -13.06
C ASP A 182 10.49 -27.86 -13.07
N SER A 183 11.33 -27.20 -13.87
CA SER A 183 11.25 -25.76 -14.11
C SER A 183 9.89 -25.32 -14.61
N THR A 184 9.48 -24.12 -14.18
CA THR A 184 8.14 -23.58 -14.46
C THR A 184 8.15 -22.42 -15.43
N HIS A 185 9.33 -21.93 -15.83
CA HIS A 185 9.49 -20.76 -16.68
C HIS A 185 10.81 -20.76 -17.44
N GLU A 186 10.87 -20.00 -18.53
CA GLU A 186 12.05 -19.83 -19.37
C GLU A 186 12.22 -18.36 -19.79
N TRP A 187 13.46 -17.88 -19.73
CA TRP A 187 13.85 -16.51 -20.07
C TRP A 187 15.27 -16.49 -20.66
N ASN A 188 15.82 -15.32 -20.97
CA ASN A 188 17.13 -15.21 -21.63
C ASN A 188 18.17 -14.46 -20.79
N MET A 189 19.44 -14.74 -21.09
CA MET A 189 20.55 -13.85 -20.81
C MET A 189 21.22 -13.42 -22.13
N VAL A 190 21.67 -12.17 -22.18
CA VAL A 190 22.35 -11.58 -23.34
C VAL A 190 23.72 -11.03 -22.94
N TYR A 191 24.75 -11.23 -23.77
CA TYR A 191 26.09 -10.71 -23.49
C TYR A 191 26.28 -9.36 -24.17
N LEU A 192 26.39 -8.30 -23.36
CA LEU A 192 26.54 -6.91 -23.80
C LEU A 192 27.68 -6.28 -23.02
N GLU A 193 28.48 -5.45 -23.68
CA GLU A 193 29.54 -4.64 -23.06
C GLU A 193 30.48 -5.43 -22.12
N GLY A 194 30.80 -6.68 -22.50
CA GLY A 194 31.72 -7.54 -21.75
C GLY A 194 31.08 -8.36 -20.62
N SER A 195 29.76 -8.30 -20.43
CA SER A 195 29.07 -8.92 -19.30
C SER A 195 27.70 -9.53 -19.68
N TRP A 196 27.17 -10.45 -18.88
CA TRP A 196 25.87 -11.08 -19.13
C TRP A 196 24.74 -10.31 -18.44
N HIS A 197 23.60 -10.13 -19.10
CA HIS A 197 22.47 -9.37 -18.59
C HIS A 197 21.18 -10.19 -18.72
N LEU A 198 20.29 -10.09 -17.74
CA LEU A 198 19.04 -10.86 -17.67
C LEU A 198 17.87 -10.10 -18.30
N LEU A 199 17.02 -10.81 -19.03
CA LEU A 199 15.78 -10.28 -19.57
C LEU A 199 14.70 -11.36 -19.75
N ASP A 200 13.43 -10.98 -19.66
CA ASP A 200 12.27 -11.88 -19.90
C ASP A 200 11.21 -11.24 -20.81
N SER A 201 11.21 -11.63 -22.09
CA SER A 201 10.33 -11.05 -23.11
C SER A 201 8.87 -11.43 -22.91
N THR A 202 8.61 -12.54 -22.20
CA THR A 202 7.27 -12.99 -21.85
C THR A 202 6.60 -12.01 -20.90
N TRP A 203 7.27 -11.68 -19.79
CA TRP A 203 6.73 -10.77 -18.78
C TRP A 203 6.95 -9.29 -19.15
N GLY A 204 7.85 -9.01 -20.10
CA GLY A 204 7.99 -7.72 -20.77
C GLY A 204 6.83 -7.38 -21.70
N ALA A 205 6.23 -8.39 -22.35
CA ALA A 205 5.13 -8.18 -23.31
C ALA A 205 3.80 -7.81 -22.66
N GLY A 206 3.45 -8.47 -21.55
CA GLY A 206 2.16 -8.24 -20.93
C GLY A 206 1.84 -9.18 -19.78
N THR A 207 0.54 -9.29 -19.49
CA THR A 207 0.04 -10.03 -18.34
C THR A 207 -1.17 -10.86 -18.72
N THR A 208 -1.36 -11.97 -18.00
CA THR A 208 -2.57 -12.80 -18.04
C THR A 208 -2.96 -13.12 -16.60
N SER A 209 -4.24 -13.01 -16.27
CA SER A 209 -4.80 -13.53 -15.02
C SER A 209 -5.23 -14.98 -15.22
N HIS A 210 -5.43 -15.73 -14.13
CA HIS A 210 -5.96 -17.10 -14.22
C HIS A 210 -7.26 -17.15 -15.02
N ASN A 211 -7.23 -17.83 -16.16
CA ASN A 211 -8.33 -17.98 -17.13
C ASN A 211 -8.77 -16.70 -17.87
N GLU A 212 -7.99 -15.63 -17.82
CA GLU A 212 -8.24 -14.44 -18.64
C GLU A 212 -7.34 -14.44 -19.89
N PRO A 213 -7.84 -13.89 -21.02
CA PRO A 213 -7.02 -13.67 -22.20
C PRO A 213 -5.77 -12.85 -21.88
N PHE A 214 -4.70 -13.10 -22.63
CA PHE A 214 -3.51 -12.28 -22.57
C PHE A 214 -3.84 -10.83 -22.93
N THR A 215 -3.27 -9.88 -22.17
CA THR A 215 -3.35 -8.45 -22.46
C THR A 215 -1.94 -7.91 -22.61
N PHE A 216 -1.65 -7.27 -23.74
CA PHE A 216 -0.44 -6.50 -23.93
C PHE A 216 -0.38 -5.39 -22.87
N LYS A 217 0.64 -5.46 -22.01
CA LYS A 217 0.91 -4.48 -20.95
C LYS A 217 2.42 -4.37 -20.81
N TYR A 218 3.01 -3.64 -21.74
CA TYR A 218 4.45 -3.48 -21.84
C TYR A 218 5.08 -3.17 -20.48
N ASN A 219 6.10 -3.94 -20.11
CA ASN A 219 6.76 -3.80 -18.83
C ASN A 219 8.28 -3.71 -18.99
N GLU A 220 8.75 -2.46 -19.09
CA GLU A 220 10.17 -2.11 -19.18
C GLU A 220 11.01 -2.78 -18.09
N PHE A 221 10.46 -3.08 -16.91
CA PHE A 221 11.21 -3.67 -15.79
C PHE A 221 12.06 -4.85 -16.24
N TYR A 222 11.50 -5.77 -17.04
CA TYR A 222 12.13 -7.02 -17.43
C TYR A 222 13.19 -6.92 -18.54
N PHE A 223 13.47 -5.73 -19.08
CA PHE A 223 14.59 -5.53 -20.01
C PHE A 223 15.89 -5.22 -19.25
N LEU A 224 16.91 -6.07 -19.33
CA LEU A 224 18.23 -5.89 -18.68
C LEU A 224 18.15 -5.64 -17.16
N THR A 225 17.17 -6.25 -16.50
CA THR A 225 16.92 -6.09 -15.05
C THR A 225 18.18 -6.41 -14.25
N HIS A 226 18.44 -5.63 -13.20
CA HIS A 226 19.53 -5.93 -12.29
C HIS A 226 19.34 -7.32 -11.63
N PRO A 227 20.36 -8.20 -11.56
CA PRO A 227 20.24 -9.54 -10.96
C PRO A 227 19.65 -9.57 -9.55
N ALA A 228 20.02 -8.60 -8.71
CA ALA A 228 19.49 -8.44 -7.34
C ALA A 228 17.98 -8.18 -7.28
N LEU A 229 17.38 -7.71 -8.37
CA LEU A 229 15.95 -7.49 -8.52
C LEU A 229 15.28 -8.68 -9.20
N PHE A 230 15.90 -9.20 -10.26
CA PHE A 230 15.38 -10.31 -11.06
C PHE A 230 15.25 -11.60 -10.25
N ILE A 231 16.14 -11.83 -9.27
CA ILE A 231 16.08 -13.00 -8.38
C ILE A 231 14.85 -13.01 -7.46
N GLU A 232 14.10 -11.92 -7.29
CA GLU A 232 12.89 -11.91 -6.46
C GLU A 232 11.80 -12.83 -7.01
N ASP A 233 11.75 -12.97 -8.34
CA ASP A 233 10.73 -13.73 -9.05
C ASP A 233 11.27 -14.72 -10.09
N HIS A 234 12.58 -14.77 -10.37
CA HIS A 234 13.21 -15.75 -11.26
C HIS A 234 14.40 -16.47 -10.60
N PHE A 235 14.29 -17.78 -10.41
CA PHE A 235 15.35 -18.62 -9.87
C PHE A 235 15.83 -19.64 -10.91
N PRO A 236 17.04 -19.49 -11.49
CA PRO A 236 17.53 -20.39 -12.52
C PRO A 236 17.93 -21.77 -11.97
N GLU A 237 17.86 -22.81 -12.81
CA GLU A 237 18.33 -24.16 -12.46
C GLU A 237 19.83 -24.19 -12.12
N GLU A 238 20.65 -23.47 -12.89
CA GLU A 238 22.09 -23.38 -12.63
C GLU A 238 22.41 -22.10 -11.83
N ASN A 239 22.96 -22.26 -10.62
CA ASN A 239 23.29 -21.14 -9.72
C ASN A 239 24.12 -20.01 -10.39
N LYS A 240 25.06 -20.35 -11.28
CA LYS A 240 25.91 -19.36 -11.98
C LYS A 240 25.11 -18.37 -12.84
N HIS A 241 23.91 -18.78 -13.29
CA HIS A 241 23.04 -17.95 -14.12
C HIS A 241 22.25 -16.92 -13.31
N GLN A 242 22.31 -16.96 -11.97
CA GLN A 242 21.77 -15.87 -11.15
C GLN A 242 22.52 -14.56 -11.35
N LEU A 243 23.78 -14.62 -11.80
CA LEU A 243 24.69 -13.47 -11.90
C LEU A 243 24.89 -12.73 -10.58
N LEU A 244 24.65 -13.42 -9.46
CA LEU A 244 24.81 -12.94 -8.10
C LEU A 244 26.02 -13.60 -7.44
N GLU A 245 26.70 -12.82 -6.61
CA GLU A 245 27.80 -13.27 -5.77
C GLU A 245 27.62 -12.64 -4.37
N PRO A 246 27.39 -13.42 -3.30
CA PRO A 246 27.07 -14.84 -3.33
C PRO A 246 25.72 -15.12 -4.01
N CYS A 247 25.57 -16.32 -4.58
CA CYS A 247 24.28 -16.77 -5.10
C CYS A 247 23.26 -16.95 -3.96
N VAL A 248 21.99 -16.72 -4.26
CA VAL A 248 20.85 -16.99 -3.40
C VAL A 248 20.53 -18.49 -3.47
N SER A 249 20.29 -19.13 -2.33
CA SER A 249 19.80 -20.52 -2.28
C SER A 249 18.30 -20.60 -2.53
N LEU A 250 17.80 -21.77 -2.95
CA LEU A 250 16.36 -21.97 -3.19
C LEU A 250 15.50 -21.61 -1.95
N LYS A 251 15.96 -21.98 -0.74
CA LYS A 251 15.28 -21.64 0.53
C LYS A 251 15.25 -20.14 0.83
N GLN A 252 16.25 -19.38 0.36
CA GLN A 252 16.24 -17.92 0.48
C GLN A 252 15.32 -17.32 -0.59
N PHE A 253 15.37 -17.82 -1.82
CA PHE A 253 14.44 -17.43 -2.88
C PHE A 253 12.99 -17.60 -2.46
N GLU A 254 12.63 -18.72 -1.84
CA GLU A 254 11.27 -18.99 -1.34
C GLU A 254 10.75 -17.96 -0.33
N LYS A 255 11.64 -17.18 0.31
CA LYS A 255 11.27 -16.12 1.26
C LYS A 255 11.11 -14.74 0.60
N LEU A 256 11.62 -14.57 -0.61
CA LEU A 256 11.51 -13.34 -1.40
C LEU A 256 10.09 -13.22 -2.00
N ASN A 257 9.59 -12.01 -2.23
CA ASN A 257 8.28 -11.83 -2.89
C ASN A 257 8.00 -10.41 -3.40
N ARG A 258 9.01 -9.56 -3.55
CA ARG A 258 8.78 -8.21 -4.08
C ARG A 258 8.48 -8.31 -5.56
N LYS A 259 7.32 -7.81 -5.99
CA LYS A 259 6.95 -7.80 -7.40
C LYS A 259 7.69 -6.70 -8.15
N CYS A 260 7.78 -6.79 -9.48
CA CYS A 260 8.39 -5.73 -10.30
C CYS A 260 7.86 -4.31 -9.98
N TYR A 261 6.56 -4.17 -9.70
CA TYR A 261 5.95 -2.88 -9.36
C TYR A 261 6.43 -2.30 -8.03
N PHE A 262 6.91 -3.12 -7.08
CA PHE A 262 7.56 -2.63 -5.87
C PHE A 262 8.70 -1.67 -6.24
N TYR A 263 9.56 -2.10 -7.14
CA TYR A 263 10.72 -1.33 -7.58
C TYR A 263 10.36 -0.20 -8.53
N LYS A 264 9.39 -0.41 -9.44
CA LYS A 264 8.90 0.66 -10.33
C LYS A 264 8.28 1.84 -9.56
N MET A 265 7.70 1.57 -8.39
CA MET A 265 7.18 2.60 -7.49
C MET A 265 8.26 3.29 -6.67
N GLY A 266 9.53 2.87 -6.78
CA GLY A 266 10.65 3.44 -6.04
C GLY A 266 10.73 2.99 -4.58
N LEU A 267 10.10 1.87 -4.24
CA LEU A 267 10.27 1.23 -2.93
C LEU A 267 11.62 0.53 -2.85
N LEU A 268 12.25 0.59 -1.69
CA LEU A 268 13.61 0.14 -1.44
C LEU A 268 13.70 -0.95 -0.37
N SER A 269 12.76 -0.97 0.56
CA SER A 269 12.75 -1.90 1.68
C SER A 269 11.32 -2.26 2.08
N SER A 270 11.19 -3.46 2.65
CA SER A 270 9.95 -3.95 3.24
C SER A 270 10.29 -4.71 4.51
N TRP A 271 9.48 -4.53 5.54
CA TRP A 271 9.54 -5.29 6.77
C TRP A 271 8.16 -5.91 7.06
N PRO A 272 8.08 -7.20 7.44
CA PRO A 272 9.18 -8.17 7.49
C PRO A 272 9.77 -8.49 6.12
N ASP A 273 11.06 -8.84 6.09
CA ASP A 273 11.78 -9.24 4.86
C ASP A 273 11.66 -10.77 4.63
N THR A 274 10.43 -11.27 4.67
CA THR A 274 10.09 -12.68 4.46
C THR A 274 8.63 -12.81 4.05
N VAL A 275 8.32 -13.70 3.12
CA VAL A 275 6.95 -13.90 2.62
C VAL A 275 5.99 -14.43 3.70
N THR A 276 6.46 -15.27 4.63
CA THR A 276 5.62 -15.88 5.67
C THR A 276 5.90 -15.23 7.02
N VAL A 277 4.84 -14.76 7.68
CA VAL A 277 4.93 -14.04 8.96
C VAL A 277 3.88 -14.57 9.93
N GLU A 278 4.25 -14.79 11.18
CA GLU A 278 3.30 -15.15 12.25
C GLU A 278 2.85 -13.91 13.03
N THR A 279 1.59 -13.88 13.44
CA THR A 279 1.11 -12.81 14.33
C THR A 279 1.63 -12.96 15.75
N VAL A 280 1.84 -11.83 16.41
CA VAL A 280 2.16 -11.75 17.83
C VAL A 280 0.94 -11.16 18.54
N LYS A 281 0.30 -11.92 19.43
CA LYS A 281 -0.95 -11.53 20.12
C LYS A 281 -2.05 -11.08 19.14
N GLY A 282 -2.16 -11.71 17.97
CA GLY A 282 -3.19 -11.39 16.97
C GLY A 282 -2.95 -10.14 16.14
N LYS A 283 -1.75 -9.57 16.22
CA LYS A 283 -1.31 -8.44 15.41
C LYS A 283 -0.05 -8.80 14.61
N VAL A 284 0.09 -8.22 13.43
CA VAL A 284 1.36 -8.15 12.70
C VAL A 284 1.50 -6.75 12.11
N THR A 285 2.72 -6.23 12.07
CA THR A 285 3.04 -4.91 11.51
C THR A 285 3.86 -5.10 10.25
N PHE A 286 3.59 -4.27 9.24
CA PHE A 286 4.35 -4.18 8.01
C PHE A 286 4.85 -2.75 7.84
N THR A 287 6.03 -2.57 7.26
CA THR A 287 6.59 -1.27 6.95
C THR A 287 7.20 -1.30 5.57
N LEU A 288 6.87 -0.30 4.74
CA LEU A 288 7.47 -0.11 3.43
C LEU A 288 8.14 1.25 3.39
N GLU A 289 9.32 1.34 2.78
CA GLU A 289 10.03 2.60 2.59
C GLU A 289 10.56 2.69 1.15
N GLY A 290 10.61 3.92 0.63
CA GLY A 290 10.98 4.23 -0.74
C GLY A 290 11.51 5.65 -0.90
N ARG A 291 11.29 6.23 -2.09
CA ARG A 291 11.80 7.57 -2.46
C ARG A 291 10.70 8.57 -2.82
N HIS A 292 9.46 8.11 -2.89
CA HIS A 292 8.34 8.89 -3.42
C HIS A 292 7.17 8.86 -2.44
N HIS A 293 6.34 9.90 -2.50
CA HIS A 293 5.04 9.90 -1.85
C HIS A 293 4.12 8.95 -2.60
N LEU A 294 3.73 7.87 -1.92
CA LEU A 294 2.89 6.83 -2.47
C LEU A 294 1.59 6.74 -1.66
N LEU A 295 0.50 6.45 -2.36
CA LEU A 295 -0.74 6.02 -1.76
C LEU A 295 -0.76 4.49 -1.78
N PHE A 296 -1.31 3.89 -0.72
CA PHE A 296 -1.33 2.45 -0.55
C PHE A 296 -2.76 1.95 -0.33
N LEU A 297 -2.95 0.68 -0.69
CA LEU A 297 -4.15 -0.08 -0.43
C LEU A 297 -3.73 -1.50 -0.04
N PHE A 298 -4.50 -2.16 0.81
CA PHE A 298 -4.21 -3.52 1.21
C PHE A 298 -5.49 -4.33 1.32
N HIS A 299 -5.38 -5.64 1.08
CA HIS A 299 -6.46 -6.59 1.29
C HIS A 299 -5.93 -7.83 2.00
N LEU A 300 -6.63 -8.28 3.03
CA LEU A 300 -6.47 -9.59 3.63
C LEU A 300 -7.53 -10.52 3.01
N ASN A 301 -7.11 -11.67 2.48
CA ASN A 301 -7.97 -12.62 1.77
C ASN A 301 -8.84 -11.95 0.68
N LYS A 302 -8.21 -11.12 -0.15
CA LYS A 302 -8.76 -10.40 -1.31
C LYS A 302 -9.67 -9.20 -1.03
N THR A 303 -10.45 -9.18 0.04
CA THR A 303 -11.43 -8.10 0.28
C THR A 303 -11.45 -7.52 1.69
N GLU A 304 -10.93 -8.23 2.69
CA GLU A 304 -10.98 -7.76 4.07
C GLU A 304 -9.91 -6.67 4.30
N THR A 305 -10.22 -5.64 5.08
CA THR A 305 -9.27 -4.56 5.41
C THR A 305 -9.09 -4.38 6.93
N PRO A 306 -8.79 -5.44 7.71
CA PRO A 306 -8.77 -5.36 9.16
C PRO A 306 -7.44 -4.79 9.65
N GLY A 307 -7.14 -3.54 9.29
CA GLY A 307 -5.86 -2.92 9.62
C GLY A 307 -5.88 -1.40 9.66
N LEU A 308 -4.84 -0.86 10.31
CA LEU A 308 -4.57 0.55 10.47
C LEU A 308 -3.31 0.89 9.68
N MET A 309 -3.46 1.73 8.66
CA MET A 309 -2.38 2.12 7.76
C MET A 309 -2.05 3.59 7.96
N GLN A 310 -0.85 3.87 8.46
CA GLN A 310 -0.30 5.21 8.56
C GLN A 310 0.70 5.44 7.44
N LEU A 311 0.55 6.55 6.71
CA LEU A 311 1.52 6.94 5.69
C LEU A 311 2.69 7.68 6.35
N THR A 312 3.91 7.34 5.96
CA THR A 312 5.14 8.03 6.35
C THR A 312 5.67 8.84 5.18
N GLU A 313 6.59 9.78 5.41
CA GLU A 313 7.13 10.67 4.37
C GLU A 313 7.52 9.94 3.08
N HIS A 314 8.11 8.75 3.17
CA HIS A 314 8.53 7.97 2.00
C HIS A 314 7.98 6.54 2.00
N GLY A 315 6.83 6.30 2.62
CA GLY A 315 6.30 4.94 2.71
C GLY A 315 5.06 4.80 3.57
N MET A 316 4.98 3.67 4.29
CA MET A 316 3.87 3.41 5.19
C MET A 316 4.22 2.43 6.31
N LYS A 317 3.43 2.49 7.38
CA LYS A 317 3.31 1.45 8.41
C LYS A 317 1.88 0.91 8.41
N LEU A 318 1.73 -0.40 8.36
CA LEU A 318 0.44 -1.10 8.33
C LEU A 318 0.38 -2.11 9.48
N ASP A 319 -0.51 -1.87 10.42
CA ASP A 319 -0.86 -2.85 11.46
C ASP A 319 -2.08 -3.66 11.02
N VAL A 320 -1.94 -4.98 10.90
CA VAL A 320 -3.02 -5.90 10.51
C VAL A 320 -3.45 -6.74 11.71
N TYR A 321 -4.77 -6.84 11.91
CA TYR A 321 -5.43 -7.56 13.01
C TYR A 321 -6.38 -8.62 12.41
N PRO A 322 -5.87 -9.81 12.06
CA PRO A 322 -6.71 -10.84 11.46
C PRO A 322 -7.87 -11.23 12.37
N GLN A 323 -9.08 -11.35 11.81
CA GLN A 323 -10.31 -11.61 12.57
C GLN A 323 -10.59 -13.10 12.79
N LYS A 324 -9.73 -13.97 12.23
CA LYS A 324 -9.82 -15.43 12.34
C LYS A 324 -8.41 -15.99 12.52
N THR A 325 -8.32 -17.18 13.11
CA THR A 325 -7.06 -17.94 13.15
C THR A 325 -6.84 -18.67 11.83
N GLY A 326 -5.59 -19.07 11.58
CA GLY A 326 -5.18 -19.81 10.38
C GLY A 326 -4.33 -18.99 9.42
N GLU A 327 -4.20 -19.50 8.21
CA GLU A 327 -3.38 -18.89 7.15
C GLU A 327 -4.22 -17.92 6.30
N GLN A 328 -3.70 -16.71 6.08
CA GLN A 328 -4.37 -15.67 5.31
C GLN A 328 -3.36 -14.96 4.41
N ILE A 329 -3.81 -14.48 3.25
CA ILE A 329 -2.94 -13.76 2.31
C ILE A 329 -3.21 -12.27 2.41
N LEU A 330 -2.18 -11.52 2.80
CA LEU A 330 -2.18 -10.06 2.71
C LEU A 330 -1.60 -9.65 1.36
N GLN A 331 -2.33 -8.85 0.60
CA GLN A 331 -1.86 -8.22 -0.63
C GLN A 331 -1.77 -6.72 -0.39
N ILE A 332 -0.66 -6.12 -0.83
CA ILE A 332 -0.41 -4.68 -0.72
C ILE A 332 -0.23 -4.13 -2.13
N PHE A 333 -0.89 -3.01 -2.37
CA PHE A 333 -0.89 -2.28 -3.61
C PHE A 333 -0.42 -0.85 -3.38
N ALA A 334 0.18 -0.24 -4.40
CA ALA A 334 0.61 1.15 -4.34
C ALA A 334 0.31 1.88 -5.65
N LYS A 335 0.15 3.20 -5.54
CA LYS A 335 0.19 4.12 -6.67
C LYS A 335 0.93 5.38 -6.28
N ARG A 336 1.45 6.10 -7.27
CA ARG A 336 2.00 7.43 -7.04
C ARG A 336 0.88 8.44 -6.83
N GLU A 337 1.10 9.42 -5.96
CA GLU A 337 0.12 10.47 -5.70
C GLU A 337 -0.29 11.22 -6.99
N ASP A 338 0.68 11.51 -7.85
CA ASP A 338 0.53 12.26 -9.10
C ASP A 338 -0.08 11.43 -10.25
N SER A 339 -0.39 10.15 -10.03
CA SER A 339 -0.90 9.27 -11.07
C SER A 339 -2.43 9.14 -11.02
N GLU A 340 -3.07 9.38 -12.17
CA GLU A 340 -4.49 9.04 -12.39
C GLU A 340 -4.72 7.52 -12.54
N GLY A 341 -3.66 6.71 -12.46
CA GLY A 341 -3.68 5.27 -12.67
C GLY A 341 -4.30 4.44 -11.53
N VAL A 342 -4.38 3.14 -11.79
CA VAL A 342 -4.82 2.13 -10.83
C VAL A 342 -3.70 1.75 -9.86
N TYR A 343 -4.08 1.18 -8.70
CA TYR A 343 -3.14 0.62 -7.75
C TYR A 343 -2.48 -0.65 -8.32
N ASP A 344 -1.14 -0.68 -8.36
CA ASP A 344 -0.38 -1.86 -8.79
C ASP A 344 -0.06 -2.76 -7.60
N TRP A 345 -0.11 -4.07 -7.82
CA TRP A 345 0.22 -5.08 -6.80
C TRP A 345 1.73 -5.14 -6.61
N ILE A 346 2.21 -4.68 -5.45
CA ILE A 346 3.65 -4.55 -5.16
C ILE A 346 4.20 -5.69 -4.31
N LEU A 347 3.39 -6.26 -3.43
CA LEU A 347 3.85 -7.20 -2.42
C LEU A 347 2.71 -8.05 -1.87
N ASP A 348 3.00 -9.25 -1.40
CA ASP A 348 2.07 -10.08 -0.65
C ASP A 348 2.78 -10.91 0.42
N TYR A 349 2.04 -11.21 1.49
CA TYR A 349 2.51 -11.98 2.64
C TYR A 349 1.52 -13.10 2.97
N LYS A 350 2.06 -14.24 3.38
CA LYS A 350 1.32 -15.30 4.07
C LYS A 350 1.35 -15.02 5.57
N VAL A 351 0.23 -14.54 6.10
CA VAL A 351 0.03 -14.25 7.52
C VAL A 351 -0.52 -15.48 8.23
N ILE A 352 0.19 -15.97 9.23
CA ILE A 352 -0.24 -17.08 10.08
C ILE A 352 -0.74 -16.52 11.40
N CYS A 353 -2.05 -16.53 11.60
CA CYS A 353 -2.69 -16.04 12.81
C CYS A 353 -2.93 -17.18 13.81
N LYS A 354 -2.18 -17.19 14.92
CA LYS A 354 -2.31 -18.22 15.98
C LYS A 354 -3.41 -17.90 16.99
N SER A 355 -3.66 -16.61 17.24
CA SER A 355 -4.69 -16.10 18.16
C SER A 355 -5.21 -14.78 17.63
N VAL A 356 -6.52 -14.52 17.70
CA VAL A 356 -7.10 -13.23 17.31
C VAL A 356 -6.97 -12.22 18.46
N ASP A 357 -6.71 -10.96 18.13
CA ASP A 357 -6.79 -9.86 19.11
C ASP A 357 -8.26 -9.50 19.34
N THR A 358 -8.79 -9.82 20.53
CA THR A 358 -10.19 -9.55 20.88
C THR A 358 -10.42 -8.12 21.37
N ASN A 359 -9.35 -7.40 21.71
CA ASN A 359 -9.41 -6.04 22.24
C ASN A 359 -9.38 -5.01 21.10
N MET A 360 -8.75 -5.34 19.96
CA MET A 360 -8.73 -4.49 18.78
C MET A 360 -9.85 -4.86 17.80
N LYS A 361 -10.85 -3.97 17.67
CA LYS A 361 -11.87 -4.04 16.62
C LYS A 361 -11.77 -2.82 15.72
N ILE A 362 -11.45 -3.05 14.45
CA ILE A 362 -11.37 -1.98 13.45
C ILE A 362 -12.79 -1.46 13.17
N PRO A 363 -13.10 -0.18 13.40
CA PRO A 363 -14.42 0.36 13.11
C PRO A 363 -14.77 0.23 11.63
N LYS A 364 -15.99 -0.21 11.30
CA LYS A 364 -16.46 -0.35 9.92
C LYS A 364 -16.53 0.99 9.18
N CYS A 365 -16.75 2.08 9.90
CA CYS A 365 -16.73 3.44 9.36
C CYS A 365 -15.31 3.97 9.09
N LEU A 366 -14.25 3.26 9.54
CA LEU A 366 -12.89 3.70 9.36
C LEU A 366 -12.43 3.50 7.91
N MET A 367 -11.96 4.58 7.29
CA MET A 367 -11.26 4.54 6.02
C MET A 367 -9.79 4.87 6.24
N ASN A 368 -8.88 4.01 5.78
CA ASN A 368 -7.46 4.31 5.76
C ASN A 368 -7.13 5.43 4.73
N PRO A 369 -6.00 6.14 4.88
CA PRO A 369 -5.03 6.04 5.96
C PRO A 369 -5.51 6.67 7.27
N VAL A 370 -4.83 6.33 8.36
CA VAL A 370 -5.04 6.86 9.72
C VAL A 370 -3.80 7.58 10.24
N GLY A 371 -4.02 8.43 11.24
CA GLY A 371 -3.00 9.22 11.91
C GLY A 371 -2.44 10.36 11.06
N PRO A 372 -1.51 11.14 11.64
CA PRO A 372 -0.75 12.13 10.90
C PRO A 372 0.10 11.49 9.80
N SER A 373 0.26 12.21 8.69
CA SER A 373 1.06 11.80 7.54
C SER A 373 1.48 12.99 6.67
N TRP A 374 2.28 12.72 5.64
CA TRP A 374 2.60 13.72 4.62
C TRP A 374 1.35 14.30 3.92
N LEU A 375 0.20 13.58 3.89
CA LEU A 375 -1.08 14.13 3.41
C LEU A 375 -1.61 15.21 4.34
N SER A 376 -1.60 14.97 5.66
CA SER A 376 -2.06 15.98 6.63
C SER A 376 -1.15 17.21 6.63
N GLU A 377 0.16 17.02 6.50
CA GLU A 377 1.13 18.12 6.38
C GLU A 377 0.91 18.93 5.09
N LYS A 378 0.66 18.24 3.95
CA LYS A 378 0.31 18.89 2.68
C LYS A 378 -0.98 19.70 2.80
N ALA A 379 -1.95 19.24 3.59
CA ALA A 379 -3.18 19.96 3.91
C ALA A 379 -3.00 21.09 4.93
N GLY A 380 -1.78 21.27 5.45
CA GLY A 380 -1.43 22.36 6.35
C GLY A 380 -1.55 22.04 7.85
N LEU A 381 -1.69 20.77 8.21
CA LEU A 381 -1.71 20.29 9.60
C LEU A 381 -0.31 19.79 10.00
N PHE A 382 0.34 20.48 10.93
CA PHE A 382 1.68 20.20 11.40
C PHE A 382 1.68 19.90 12.91
N GLN A 383 2.78 19.32 13.39
CA GLN A 383 3.04 19.11 14.83
C GLN A 383 1.82 18.56 15.60
N PRO A 384 1.29 17.38 15.20
CA PRO A 384 0.15 16.78 15.88
C PRO A 384 0.52 16.47 17.33
N SER A 385 -0.41 16.67 18.27
CA SER A 385 -0.20 16.27 19.66
C SER A 385 -0.08 14.75 19.85
N HIS A 386 -0.63 13.97 18.91
CA HIS A 386 -0.58 12.52 18.92
C HIS A 386 0.01 12.01 17.59
N GLN A 387 1.15 11.33 17.65
CA GLN A 387 1.76 10.69 16.48
C GLN A 387 1.16 9.31 16.20
N ASP A 388 0.74 8.60 17.25
CA ASP A 388 0.05 7.32 17.13
C ASP A 388 -1.40 7.55 16.66
N PRO A 389 -1.87 6.88 15.59
CA PRO A 389 -3.26 6.96 15.17
C PRO A 389 -4.26 6.41 16.19
N VAL A 390 -3.81 5.66 17.20
CA VAL A 390 -4.66 5.06 18.23
C VAL A 390 -4.52 5.80 19.55
N ILE A 391 -5.65 6.24 20.11
CA ILE A 391 -5.73 6.93 21.40
C ILE A 391 -6.52 6.06 22.38
N TYR A 392 -5.93 5.75 23.54
CA TYR A 392 -6.61 5.06 24.63
C TYR A 392 -7.01 6.08 25.70
N THR A 393 -8.26 6.04 26.16
CA THR A 393 -8.76 6.89 27.24
C THR A 393 -9.55 6.07 28.26
N GLU A 394 -9.30 6.32 29.55
CA GLU A 394 -9.99 5.65 30.66
C GLU A 394 -11.24 6.41 31.11
N ASP A 395 -11.23 7.73 30.98
CA ASP A 395 -12.31 8.62 31.40
C ASP A 395 -13.20 9.03 30.22
N GLY A 396 -12.87 8.67 28.98
CA GLY A 396 -13.62 9.05 27.79
C GLY A 396 -13.31 10.45 27.28
N CYS A 397 -12.29 11.13 27.82
CA CYS A 397 -11.81 12.41 27.35
C CYS A 397 -10.46 12.27 26.63
N CYS A 398 -10.27 13.02 25.55
CA CYS A 398 -8.94 13.25 24.98
C CYS A 398 -8.89 14.61 24.26
N THR A 399 -7.69 15.08 23.96
CA THR A 399 -7.49 16.36 23.26
C THR A 399 -6.48 16.17 22.14
N VAL A 400 -6.91 16.47 20.91
CA VAL A 400 -6.07 16.38 19.71
C VAL A 400 -5.81 17.78 19.19
N SER A 401 -4.56 18.14 18.94
CA SER A 401 -4.19 19.46 18.44
C SER A 401 -3.16 19.39 17.31
N PHE A 402 -3.13 20.46 16.51
CA PHE A 402 -2.20 20.66 15.40
C PHE A 402 -1.79 22.13 15.31
N ALA A 403 -0.54 22.36 14.94
CA ALA A 403 -0.12 23.62 14.36
C ALA A 403 -0.67 23.73 12.92
N LEU A 404 -1.08 24.93 12.52
CA LEU A 404 -1.70 25.21 11.23
C LEU A 404 -0.79 26.06 10.35
N LYS A 405 -0.69 25.72 9.07
CA LYS A 405 -0.09 26.58 8.06
C LYS A 405 -1.08 27.64 7.59
N GLY A 406 -1.08 28.76 8.28
CA GLY A 406 -1.91 29.90 7.97
C GLY A 406 -3.40 29.66 8.29
N LYS A 407 -4.27 30.45 7.66
CA LYS A 407 -5.71 30.43 7.92
C LYS A 407 -6.38 29.26 7.18
N LEU A 408 -6.59 28.15 7.89
CA LEU A 408 -7.32 26.99 7.38
C LEU A 408 -8.79 26.99 7.83
N SER A 409 -9.67 26.51 6.94
CA SER A 409 -11.02 26.14 7.33
C SER A 409 -11.04 24.66 7.68
N ILE A 410 -11.24 24.39 8.96
CA ILE A 410 -11.06 23.08 9.56
C ILE A 410 -12.16 22.80 10.58
N PHE A 411 -12.63 21.56 10.63
CA PHE A 411 -13.46 21.05 11.71
C PHE A 411 -13.18 19.57 11.94
N ALA A 412 -13.68 19.01 13.04
CA ALA A 412 -13.61 17.58 13.29
C ALA A 412 -14.99 16.97 13.50
N THR A 413 -15.11 15.68 13.18
CA THR A 413 -16.29 14.85 13.43
C THR A 413 -15.92 13.60 14.18
N LEU A 414 -16.83 13.13 15.04
CA LEU A 414 -16.71 11.87 15.76
C LEU A 414 -17.71 10.87 15.18
N ASP A 415 -17.28 9.66 14.88
CA ASP A 415 -18.17 8.58 14.42
C ASP A 415 -17.93 7.29 15.19
N SER A 416 -18.91 6.38 15.19
CA SER A 416 -18.78 5.06 15.80
C SER A 416 -19.55 4.02 15.00
N SER A 417 -19.01 2.80 14.94
CA SER A 417 -19.70 1.64 14.37
C SER A 417 -20.47 0.83 15.43
N GLU A 418 -20.30 1.14 16.70
CA GLU A 418 -20.89 0.41 17.83
C GLU A 418 -22.20 1.04 18.32
N ILE A 419 -22.34 2.36 18.13
CA ILE A 419 -23.54 3.12 18.48
C ILE A 419 -24.06 3.92 17.29
N GLN A 420 -25.37 4.12 17.22
CA GLN A 420 -25.97 4.99 16.21
C GLN A 420 -25.71 6.46 16.58
N MET A 421 -24.88 7.14 15.79
CA MET A 421 -24.56 8.55 16.01
C MET A 421 -25.46 9.46 15.18
N THR A 422 -26.20 10.35 15.85
CA THR A 422 -26.94 11.44 15.19
C THR A 422 -25.96 12.51 14.71
N SER A 423 -26.37 13.35 13.74
CA SER A 423 -25.54 14.47 13.27
C SER A 423 -25.07 15.38 14.42
N ASP A 424 -25.97 15.61 15.38
CA ASP A 424 -25.69 16.43 16.56
C ASP A 424 -24.60 15.79 17.43
N MET A 425 -24.70 14.48 17.70
CA MET A 425 -23.68 13.75 18.46
C MET A 425 -22.32 13.76 17.77
N LYS A 426 -22.27 13.67 16.43
CA LYS A 426 -21.00 13.66 15.69
C LYS A 426 -20.20 14.96 15.85
N HIS A 427 -20.87 16.08 16.11
CA HIS A 427 -20.24 17.40 16.20
C HIS A 427 -20.14 17.89 17.64
N ARG A 428 -21.20 17.73 18.45
CA ARG A 428 -21.25 18.26 19.83
C ARG A 428 -20.56 17.38 20.87
N HIS A 429 -19.96 16.25 20.49
CA HIS A 429 -18.99 15.55 21.34
C HIS A 429 -17.55 16.00 21.10
N ILE A 430 -17.37 17.06 20.29
CA ILE A 430 -16.09 17.72 20.04
C ILE A 430 -16.27 19.21 20.30
N PHE A 431 -15.35 19.80 21.04
CA PHE A 431 -15.25 21.25 21.16
C PHE A 431 -13.96 21.73 20.50
N GLN A 432 -14.11 22.57 19.47
CA GLN A 432 -12.99 23.13 18.73
C GLN A 432 -12.61 24.49 19.29
N THR A 433 -11.33 24.68 19.57
CA THR A 433 -10.74 25.99 19.89
C THR A 433 -9.63 26.27 18.90
N GLN A 434 -9.66 27.44 18.23
CA GLN A 434 -8.63 27.81 17.27
C GLN A 434 -7.94 29.10 17.72
N ARG A 435 -6.62 29.01 17.94
CA ARG A 435 -5.70 30.13 18.13
C ARG A 435 -5.03 30.40 16.78
N GLU A 436 -4.41 31.56 16.58
CA GLU A 436 -3.96 32.03 15.25
C GLU A 436 -3.37 30.94 14.34
N ASN A 437 -2.40 30.19 14.88
CA ASN A 437 -1.72 29.11 14.17
C ASN A 437 -1.92 27.73 14.81
N ASP A 438 -2.89 27.56 15.71
CA ASP A 438 -3.10 26.27 16.41
C ASP A 438 -4.58 25.92 16.47
N VAL A 439 -4.90 24.65 16.33
CA VAL A 439 -6.26 24.14 16.58
C VAL A 439 -6.22 23.05 17.64
N GLU A 440 -7.21 23.07 18.51
CA GLU A 440 -7.43 22.07 19.54
C GLU A 440 -8.85 21.50 19.42
N PHE A 441 -8.96 20.18 19.45
CA PHE A 441 -10.20 19.41 19.45
C PHE A 441 -10.31 18.67 20.79
N LYS A 442 -11.14 19.17 21.69
CA LYS A 442 -11.49 18.47 22.94
C LYS A 442 -12.58 17.48 22.64
N VAL A 443 -12.32 16.20 22.86
CA VAL A 443 -13.27 15.11 22.61
C VAL A 443 -13.78 14.56 23.93
N ARG A 444 -15.09 14.36 24.03
CA ARG A 444 -15.77 13.73 25.16
C ARG A 444 -16.70 12.65 24.64
N LEU A 445 -16.39 11.39 24.91
CA LEU A 445 -17.14 10.26 24.35
C LEU A 445 -18.54 10.14 25.00
N PRO A 446 -19.61 9.94 24.21
CA PRO A 446 -20.96 9.79 24.75
C PRO A 446 -21.10 8.57 25.66
N THR A 447 -20.41 7.48 25.31
CA THR A 447 -20.31 6.24 26.11
C THR A 447 -18.96 5.58 25.89
N SER A 448 -18.62 4.55 26.67
CA SER A 448 -17.55 3.60 26.33
C SER A 448 -17.75 3.01 24.92
N GLY A 449 -16.67 2.68 24.24
CA GLY A 449 -16.68 2.05 22.91
C GLY A 449 -15.49 2.51 22.06
N THR A 450 -15.56 2.16 20.76
CA THR A 450 -14.59 2.59 19.76
C THR A 450 -15.15 3.70 18.89
N TYR A 451 -14.34 4.75 18.69
CA TYR A 451 -14.71 5.93 17.90
C TYR A 451 -13.64 6.28 16.88
N VAL A 452 -14.05 6.97 15.81
CA VAL A 452 -13.16 7.54 14.80
C VAL A 452 -13.32 9.05 14.84
N LEU A 453 -12.24 9.75 15.21
CA LEU A 453 -12.15 11.21 15.10
C LEU A 453 -11.58 11.56 13.72
N CYS A 454 -12.38 12.21 12.89
CA CYS A 454 -11.98 12.67 11.55
C CYS A 454 -11.72 14.18 11.59
N VAL A 455 -10.50 14.60 11.31
CA VAL A 455 -10.11 16.01 11.13
C VAL A 455 -10.25 16.37 9.67
N ASN A 456 -11.17 17.28 9.36
CA ASN A 456 -11.57 17.65 8.01
C ASN A 456 -11.09 19.06 7.67
N VAL A 457 -10.43 19.20 6.52
CA VAL A 457 -9.93 20.48 6.01
C VAL A 457 -10.66 20.80 4.70
N LYS A 458 -11.02 22.07 4.52
CA LYS A 458 -11.64 22.56 3.27
C LYS A 458 -10.62 22.53 2.13
N ASP A 459 -11.02 22.04 0.97
CA ASP A 459 -10.21 22.14 -0.25
C ASP A 459 -9.96 23.63 -0.58
N PRO A 460 -8.71 24.06 -0.80
CA PRO A 460 -8.41 25.43 -1.24
C PRO A 460 -9.11 25.83 -2.55
N ASN A 461 -9.38 24.86 -3.43
CA ASN A 461 -9.92 25.08 -4.77
C ASN A 461 -11.43 24.81 -4.88
N GLY A 462 -12.09 24.46 -3.76
CA GLY A 462 -13.49 24.08 -3.77
C GLY A 462 -14.21 24.36 -2.45
N ASP A 463 -15.49 23.98 -2.38
CA ASP A 463 -16.31 24.11 -1.17
C ASP A 463 -16.46 22.80 -0.40
N THR A 464 -15.75 21.76 -0.80
CA THR A 464 -15.78 20.44 -0.18
C THR A 464 -14.78 20.33 0.96
N TYR A 465 -15.14 19.52 1.96
CA TYR A 465 -14.24 19.16 3.05
C TYR A 465 -13.82 17.71 2.90
N THR A 466 -12.54 17.46 3.15
CA THR A 466 -11.95 16.11 3.08
C THR A 466 -11.24 15.80 4.38
N SER A 467 -11.33 14.55 4.82
CA SER A 467 -10.65 14.11 6.04
C SER A 467 -9.16 13.94 5.76
N GLN A 468 -8.34 14.73 6.45
CA GLN A 468 -6.89 14.79 6.27
C GLN A 468 -6.13 14.02 7.35
N CYS A 469 -6.73 13.82 8.52
CA CYS A 469 -6.16 13.02 9.60
C CYS A 469 -7.29 12.32 10.36
N LYS A 470 -7.09 11.05 10.72
CA LYS A 470 -8.09 10.23 11.43
C LYS A 470 -7.46 9.53 12.63
N TYR A 471 -8.08 9.62 13.80
CA TYR A 471 -7.66 8.87 14.98
C TYR A 471 -8.72 7.85 15.36
N VAL A 472 -8.29 6.69 15.85
CA VAL A 472 -9.15 5.70 16.47
C VAL A 472 -9.03 5.86 17.98
N ILE A 473 -10.15 6.13 18.66
CA ILE A 473 -10.20 6.35 20.10
C ILE A 473 -10.88 5.15 20.76
N PHE A 474 -10.20 4.53 21.72
CA PHE A 474 -10.70 3.41 22.51
C PHE A 474 -11.00 3.83 23.94
N CYS A 475 -12.20 3.49 24.41
CA CYS A 475 -12.61 3.64 25.80
C CYS A 475 -13.32 2.38 26.29
N THR A 476 -12.68 1.62 27.17
CA THR A 476 -13.25 0.37 27.72
C THR A 476 -14.04 0.59 29.01
N ASN A 477 -13.96 1.77 29.62
CA ASN A 477 -14.62 2.05 30.88
C ASN A 477 -16.13 2.32 30.68
N HIS A 478 -16.96 1.34 31.00
CA HIS A 478 -18.42 1.41 30.86
C HIS A 478 -19.12 2.46 31.74
N THR A 479 -18.42 3.09 32.69
CA THR A 479 -18.99 4.22 33.46
C THR A 479 -18.92 5.54 32.71
N VAL A 480 -18.18 5.61 31.60
CA VAL A 480 -18.06 6.80 30.78
C VAL A 480 -19.41 7.14 30.17
N HIS A 481 -19.88 8.34 30.48
CA HIS A 481 -21.06 8.94 29.88
C HIS A 481 -20.96 10.46 29.92
N TRP A 482 -20.34 11.07 28.91
CA TRP A 482 -20.24 12.53 28.85
C TRP A 482 -21.45 13.15 28.16
N PRO A 483 -21.98 14.28 28.69
CA PRO A 483 -22.92 15.09 27.94
C PRO A 483 -22.21 15.74 26.73
N GLN A 484 -23.02 16.15 25.77
CA GLN A 484 -22.57 16.95 24.65
C GLN A 484 -22.06 18.31 25.14
N PHE A 485 -21.16 18.93 24.39
CA PHE A 485 -20.81 20.34 24.50
C PHE A 485 -22.01 21.23 24.12
N PRO A 486 -22.02 22.51 24.55
CA PRO A 486 -23.07 23.44 24.15
C PRO A 486 -23.15 23.59 22.64
N LEU A 487 -24.35 23.84 22.13
CA LEU A 487 -24.58 24.13 20.72
C LEU A 487 -23.95 25.48 20.39
N VAL A 488 -23.19 25.53 19.30
CA VAL A 488 -22.51 26.75 18.84
C VAL A 488 -23.19 27.26 17.57
N TYR A 489 -23.53 28.55 17.54
CA TYR A 489 -24.15 29.19 16.37
C TYR A 489 -23.08 29.71 15.38
N GLY A 490 -23.47 29.96 14.12
CA GLY A 490 -22.55 30.43 13.07
C GLY A 490 -21.88 31.79 13.33
N THR A 491 -22.37 32.55 14.31
CA THR A 491 -21.82 33.81 14.83
C THR A 491 -20.65 33.59 15.80
N TRP A 492 -20.39 32.36 16.25
CA TRP A 492 -19.24 32.02 17.06
C TRP A 492 -17.97 32.13 16.23
N ALA A 493 -17.13 33.11 16.57
CA ALA A 493 -15.88 33.33 15.86
C ALA A 493 -14.83 32.29 16.27
N LYS A 494 -13.98 31.90 15.31
CA LYS A 494 -12.93 30.87 15.50
C LYS A 494 -11.98 31.15 16.67
N HIS A 495 -11.74 32.43 16.97
CA HIS A 495 -10.82 32.88 18.02
C HIS A 495 -11.50 33.07 19.39
N TYR A 496 -12.80 32.74 19.52
CA TYR A 496 -13.48 32.72 20.82
C TYR A 496 -13.07 31.48 21.62
N GLU A 497 -13.01 31.62 22.94
CA GLU A 497 -12.60 30.55 23.85
C GLU A 497 -13.64 30.36 24.95
N LEU A 498 -14.09 29.12 25.16
CA LEU A 498 -14.97 28.76 26.28
C LEU A 498 -14.15 28.06 27.36
N LEU A 499 -14.12 28.63 28.57
CA LEU A 499 -13.48 28.01 29.73
C LEU A 499 -14.50 27.24 30.57
N GLY A 500 -15.74 27.72 30.63
CA GLY A 500 -16.85 27.00 31.26
C GLY A 500 -18.17 27.78 31.22
N PRO A 501 -19.31 27.09 31.42
CA PRO A 501 -19.46 25.64 31.58
C PRO A 501 -19.26 24.91 30.24
N LEU A 502 -18.59 23.75 30.25
CA LEU A 502 -18.36 22.94 29.04
C LEU A 502 -19.49 21.95 28.76
N ASP A 503 -20.30 21.63 29.76
CA ASP A 503 -21.42 20.71 29.61
C ASP A 503 -22.57 21.47 28.94
N GLY A 504 -23.01 20.99 27.78
CA GLY A 504 -24.13 21.58 27.02
C GLY A 504 -25.49 21.36 27.69
N ILE A 505 -25.56 20.47 28.69
CA ILE A 505 -26.74 20.24 29.53
C ILE A 505 -26.41 20.72 30.94
N LEU A 506 -27.04 21.82 31.35
CA LEU A 506 -26.87 22.43 32.65
C LEU A 506 -27.91 21.88 33.65
N PRO A 507 -27.56 21.73 34.94
CA PRO A 507 -28.50 21.25 35.93
C PRO A 507 -29.62 22.27 36.20
N GLU A 508 -30.85 21.79 36.36
CA GLU A 508 -32.01 22.59 36.78
C GLU A 508 -31.76 23.30 38.13
N ASN A 509 -32.39 24.47 38.29
CA ASN A 509 -32.45 25.23 39.55
C ASN A 509 -31.09 25.46 40.22
N SER A 510 -30.06 25.76 39.42
CA SER A 510 -28.67 25.89 39.85
C SER A 510 -28.10 27.23 39.38
N ASN A 511 -27.12 27.76 40.13
CA ASN A 511 -26.34 28.92 39.70
C ASN A 511 -25.05 28.42 39.06
N ILE A 512 -24.87 28.73 37.77
CA ILE A 512 -23.75 28.26 36.96
C ILE A 512 -22.79 29.41 36.68
N SER A 513 -21.50 29.16 36.85
CA SER A 513 -20.44 30.10 36.49
C SER A 513 -20.14 29.99 35.00
N PHE A 514 -20.23 31.12 34.31
CA PHE A 514 -19.81 31.28 32.93
C PHE A 514 -18.48 32.01 32.88
N LYS A 515 -17.57 31.51 32.05
CA LYS A 515 -16.27 32.11 31.76
C LYS A 515 -15.90 31.85 30.30
N LEU A 516 -15.83 32.91 29.51
CA LEU A 516 -15.49 32.84 28.09
C LEU A 516 -14.68 34.05 27.65
N ARG A 517 -13.83 33.88 26.65
CA ARG A 517 -13.07 34.95 25.99
C ARG A 517 -13.72 35.24 24.64
N VAL A 518 -14.27 36.44 24.53
CA VAL A 518 -14.94 36.94 23.34
C VAL A 518 -14.43 38.36 23.14
N PRO A 519 -13.35 38.57 22.36
CA PRO A 519 -12.86 39.91 22.07
C PRO A 519 -13.82 40.64 21.11
N ASP A 520 -13.63 41.96 21.00
CA ASP A 520 -14.33 42.83 20.04
C ASP A 520 -15.86 42.95 20.19
N VAL A 521 -16.38 42.58 21.36
CA VAL A 521 -17.79 42.79 21.76
C VAL A 521 -17.89 43.84 22.87
N THR A 522 -19.03 44.52 22.95
CA THR A 522 -19.33 45.52 24.00
C THR A 522 -19.99 44.89 25.21
N GLU A 523 -20.82 43.87 25.00
CA GLU A 523 -21.58 43.20 26.05
C GLU A 523 -21.69 41.71 25.76
N VAL A 524 -21.67 40.91 26.84
CA VAL A 524 -22.00 39.49 26.81
C VAL A 524 -23.05 39.22 27.87
N SER A 525 -24.14 38.54 27.52
CA SER A 525 -25.20 38.18 28.45
C SER A 525 -25.73 36.78 28.20
N VAL A 526 -26.06 36.07 29.28
CA VAL A 526 -26.74 34.76 29.23
C VAL A 526 -28.23 35.00 29.41
N ARG A 527 -29.06 34.49 28.49
CA ARG A 527 -30.51 34.75 28.44
C ARG A 527 -31.30 33.45 28.46
N GLY A 528 -32.38 33.43 29.24
CA GLY A 528 -33.33 32.31 29.28
C GLY A 528 -34.73 32.83 29.56
N GLY A 529 -35.70 32.50 28.69
CA GLY A 529 -37.07 33.00 28.82
C GLY A 529 -37.12 34.53 28.93
N LYS A 530 -37.55 35.04 30.09
CA LYS A 530 -37.57 36.49 30.41
C LYS A 530 -36.35 36.97 31.21
N SER A 531 -35.46 36.07 31.59
CA SER A 531 -34.28 36.34 32.42
C SER A 531 -33.07 36.69 31.56
N SER A 532 -32.29 37.67 32.00
CA SER A 532 -31.03 38.07 31.37
C SER A 532 -29.98 38.30 32.45
N PHE A 533 -28.80 37.70 32.27
CA PHE A 533 -27.68 37.73 33.20
C PHE A 533 -26.46 38.32 32.47
N PRO A 534 -26.15 39.61 32.63
CA PRO A 534 -24.96 40.21 32.04
C PRO A 534 -23.69 39.66 32.69
N LEU A 535 -22.67 39.41 31.88
CA LEU A 535 -21.34 38.99 32.34
C LEU A 535 -20.43 40.22 32.48
N SER A 536 -19.46 40.14 33.38
CA SER A 536 -18.49 41.21 33.63
C SER A 536 -17.16 40.92 32.93
N LEU A 537 -16.59 41.91 32.25
CA LEU A 537 -15.27 41.79 31.63
C LEU A 537 -14.16 41.94 32.68
N THR A 538 -13.29 40.93 32.78
CA THR A 538 -12.13 40.94 33.66
C THR A 538 -10.93 41.62 33.02
N PRO A 539 -9.94 42.11 33.82
CA PRO A 539 -8.71 42.71 33.29
C PRO A 539 -7.90 41.79 32.37
N GLN A 540 -8.06 40.47 32.51
CA GLN A 540 -7.41 39.46 31.68
C GLN A 540 -8.15 39.20 30.36
N GLY A 541 -9.27 39.90 30.11
CA GLY A 541 -10.03 39.83 28.87
C GLY A 541 -11.08 38.71 28.82
N TYR A 542 -11.50 38.18 29.98
CA TYR A 542 -12.54 37.15 30.07
C TYR A 542 -13.87 37.76 30.52
N TRP A 543 -14.98 37.30 29.96
CA TRP A 543 -16.33 37.61 30.44
C TRP A 543 -16.74 36.56 31.46
N GLU A 544 -17.06 37.00 32.68
CA GLU A 544 -17.34 36.12 33.83
C GLU A 544 -18.61 36.53 34.57
N GLY A 545 -19.39 35.55 35.04
CA GLY A 545 -20.59 35.81 35.82
C GLY A 545 -21.32 34.54 36.25
N MET A 546 -22.26 34.69 37.18
CA MET A 546 -23.15 33.61 37.64
C MET A 546 -24.53 33.77 37.01
N CYS A 547 -25.08 32.67 36.49
CA CYS A 547 -26.38 32.67 35.83
C CYS A 547 -27.27 31.58 36.44
N SER A 548 -28.53 31.92 36.74
CA SER A 548 -29.50 30.95 37.28
C SER A 548 -30.18 30.17 36.16
N THR A 549 -30.22 28.85 36.29
CA THR A 549 -30.99 27.96 35.40
C THR A 549 -32.45 27.82 35.81
N GLY A 550 -32.88 28.45 36.92
CA GLY A 550 -34.23 28.32 37.46
C GLY A 550 -35.32 28.79 36.48
N GLY A 551 -36.30 27.92 36.21
CA GLY A 551 -37.45 28.24 35.36
C GLY A 551 -37.17 28.32 33.85
N ASN A 552 -35.96 27.98 33.41
CA ASN A 552 -35.56 28.00 32.00
C ASN A 552 -35.37 26.58 31.46
N GLN A 553 -35.81 26.32 30.23
CA GLN A 553 -35.53 25.05 29.51
C GLN A 553 -34.22 25.13 28.71
N GLU A 554 -33.79 26.34 28.36
CA GLU A 554 -32.57 26.61 27.62
C GLU A 554 -31.97 27.94 28.06
N LEU A 555 -30.65 28.06 27.92
CA LEU A 555 -29.91 29.30 28.12
C LEU A 555 -29.09 29.62 26.87
N ASN A 556 -29.20 30.85 26.40
CA ASN A 556 -28.52 31.36 25.23
C ASN A 556 -27.46 32.40 25.62
N VAL A 557 -26.23 32.21 25.17
CA VAL A 557 -25.20 33.25 25.28
C VAL A 557 -25.35 34.19 24.11
N THR A 558 -25.50 35.47 24.41
CA THR A 558 -25.67 36.54 23.43
C THR A 558 -24.58 37.57 23.56
N VAL A 559 -24.16 38.13 22.42
CA VAL A 559 -23.15 39.18 22.34
C VAL A 559 -23.67 40.39 21.58
N SER A 560 -23.16 41.56 21.93
CA SER A 560 -23.36 42.79 21.17
C SER A 560 -22.03 43.25 20.59
N PHE A 561 -21.99 43.53 19.29
CA PHE A 561 -20.76 43.95 18.61
C PHE A 561 -20.60 45.47 18.67
N LYS A 562 -19.35 45.95 18.71
CA LYS A 562 -19.04 47.39 18.75
C LYS A 562 -19.67 48.17 17.60
N ASP A 563 -19.76 47.57 16.43
CA ASP A 563 -20.29 48.20 15.21
C ASP A 563 -21.83 48.27 15.19
N ASN A 564 -22.51 47.48 16.03
CA ASN A 564 -23.97 47.49 16.13
C ASN A 564 -24.45 47.14 17.55
N PRO A 565 -24.28 48.07 18.51
CA PRO A 565 -24.43 47.80 19.95
C PRO A 565 -25.86 47.44 20.40
N ASN A 566 -26.87 47.62 19.53
CA ASN A 566 -28.28 47.38 19.84
C ASN A 566 -28.79 46.02 19.32
N VAL A 567 -27.94 45.20 18.69
CA VAL A 567 -28.33 43.89 18.15
C VAL A 567 -27.65 42.78 18.94
N TYR A 568 -28.47 41.96 19.61
CA TYR A 568 -28.00 40.78 20.33
C TYR A 568 -27.89 39.58 19.39
N ASN A 569 -26.68 39.07 19.24
CA ASN A 569 -26.38 37.90 18.43
C ASN A 569 -26.20 36.68 19.32
N TYR A 570 -26.95 35.61 19.05
CA TYR A 570 -26.82 34.33 19.73
C TYR A 570 -25.53 33.66 19.28
N ILE A 571 -24.63 33.31 20.19
CA ILE A 571 -23.35 32.63 19.87
C ILE A 571 -23.30 31.18 20.37
N MET A 572 -24.09 30.85 21.40
CA MET A 572 -24.09 29.53 22.01
C MET A 572 -25.41 29.25 22.73
N GLN A 573 -25.82 27.99 22.79
CA GLN A 573 -27.02 27.52 23.48
C GLN A 573 -26.69 26.33 24.39
N TYR A 574 -27.32 26.34 25.56
CA TYR A 574 -27.29 25.27 26.55
C TYR A 574 -28.71 24.78 26.79
N GLU A 575 -28.87 23.48 26.94
CA GLU A 575 -30.10 22.87 27.43
C GLU A 575 -30.08 22.87 28.97
N VAL A 576 -31.23 23.03 29.59
CA VAL A 576 -31.39 22.90 31.05
C VAL A 576 -32.22 21.66 31.32
N GLY A 577 -31.68 20.74 32.12
CA GLY A 577 -32.37 19.50 32.43
C GLY A 577 -31.91 18.86 33.72
N LYS A 578 -32.66 17.84 34.16
CA LYS A 578 -32.27 17.01 35.29
C LYS A 578 -30.92 16.37 35.01
N LYS A 579 -29.91 16.73 35.81
CA LYS A 579 -28.64 16.01 35.86
C LYS A 579 -28.98 14.55 36.18
N LYS A 580 -28.81 13.62 35.24
CA LYS A 580 -28.75 12.20 35.60
C LYS A 580 -27.59 12.09 36.57
N GLN A 581 -27.88 11.89 37.86
CA GLN A 581 -26.83 11.61 38.83
C GLN A 581 -26.16 10.31 38.37
N ILE A 582 -24.96 10.45 37.83
CA ILE A 582 -24.07 9.32 37.58
C ILE A 582 -23.62 8.88 38.97
N LYS A 583 -23.99 7.65 39.34
CA LYS A 583 -23.50 6.99 40.55
C LYS A 583 -22.06 6.53 40.33
#